data_AF-A0A954B5W9-F1
#
_entry.id   AF-A0A954B5W9-F1
#
_cell.length_a   1.000
_cell.length_b   1.000
_cell.length_c   1.000
_cell.angle_alpha   90.00
_cell.angle_beta   90.00
_cell.angle_gamma   90.00
#
_symmetry.space_group_name_H-M   'P 1'
#
loop_
_entity.id
_entity.type
_entity.pdbx_description
1 polymer ?
#
loop_
_entity_poly.entity_id
_entity_poly.type
_entity_poly.pdbx_seq_one_letter_code
_entity_poly.pdbx_strand_id
1 'polypeptide(L)'
;MMLLAIFVAGVVFYEVFVGLKTLTHIQAMLETSQASLAVVQSSTMSDEDKAAAMQSASLKMFGGVFMMVAKLFAAGAATAAVLYAISLVRWSFNDLLAYSIKPIPLVAVVVFLIVYGKIRHGRHAGK
;
A
#
# COMPACT_ATOMS: atom_id res chain seq x y z
N MET A 1 0.30 -15.96 21.62
CA MET A 1 1.42 -16.42 20.77
C MET A 1 1.14 -16.23 19.27
N MET A 2 -0.01 -16.62 18.72
CA MET A 2 -0.34 -16.36 17.30
C MET A 2 -0.37 -14.85 16.95
N LEU A 3 -0.84 -13.99 17.87
CA LEU A 3 -0.83 -12.54 17.66
C LEU A 3 0.57 -11.98 17.36
N LEU A 4 1.62 -12.53 17.97
CA LEU A 4 3.00 -12.11 17.72
C LEU A 4 3.44 -12.48 16.29
N ALA A 5 3.03 -13.64 15.78
CA ALA A 5 3.26 -14.01 14.38
C ALA A 5 2.57 -13.02 13.43
N ILE A 6 1.33 -12.59 13.75
CA ILE A 6 0.62 -11.60 12.95
C ILE A 6 1.28 -10.21 13.06
N PHE A 7 1.82 -9.82 14.21
CA PHE A 7 2.60 -8.59 14.33
C PHE A 7 3.86 -8.63 13.48
N VAL A 8 4.63 -9.73 13.50
CA VAL A 8 5.82 -9.87 12.65
C VAL A 8 5.44 -9.80 11.17
N ALA A 9 4.38 -10.52 10.76
CA ALA A 9 3.88 -10.46 9.39
C ALA A 9 3.43 -9.03 9.00
N GLY A 10 2.75 -8.33 9.91
CA GLY A 10 2.35 -6.94 9.73
C GLY A 10 3.54 -5.97 9.59
N VAL A 11 4.61 -6.16 10.35
CA VAL A 11 5.84 -5.35 10.21
C VAL A 11 6.46 -5.58 8.84
N VAL A 12 6.53 -6.83 8.37
CA VAL A 12 7.07 -7.14 7.03
C VAL A 12 6.19 -6.53 5.95
N PHE A 13 4.86 -6.61 6.07
CA PHE A 13 3.95 -5.90 5.18
C PHE A 13 4.29 -4.41 5.12
N TYR A 14 4.41 -3.77 6.29
CA TYR A 14 4.69 -2.34 6.42
C TYR A 14 6.04 -1.96 5.81
N GLU A 15 7.12 -2.67 6.15
CA GLU A 15 8.46 -2.39 5.64
C GLU A 15 8.55 -2.59 4.13
N VAL A 16 7.91 -3.62 3.58
CA VAL A 16 7.85 -3.82 2.12
C VAL A 16 7.00 -2.74 1.47
N PHE A 17 5.85 -2.40 2.04
CA PHE A 17 4.97 -1.35 1.52
C PHE A 17 5.66 0.03 1.47
N VAL A 18 6.39 0.39 2.53
CA VAL A 18 7.18 1.63 2.62
C VAL A 18 8.42 1.55 1.73
N GLY A 19 9.14 0.44 1.74
CA GLY A 19 10.35 0.22 0.93
C GLY A 19 10.07 0.27 -0.57
N LEU A 20 8.89 -0.18 -1.00
CA LEU A 20 8.42 -0.03 -2.38
C LEU A 20 7.99 1.40 -2.72
N LYS A 21 8.13 2.39 -1.83
CA LYS A 21 7.74 3.79 -2.03
C LYS A 21 6.27 3.91 -2.48
N THR A 22 5.39 3.09 -1.91
CA THR A 22 3.99 3.05 -2.33
C THR A 22 3.28 4.38 -2.04
N LEU A 23 3.59 5.02 -0.91
CA LEU A 23 3.07 6.35 -0.54
C LEU A 23 3.46 7.43 -1.55
N THR A 24 4.72 7.44 -2.02
CA THR A 24 5.17 8.39 -3.04
C THR A 24 4.43 8.19 -4.37
N HIS A 25 4.15 6.94 -4.75
CA HIS A 25 3.35 6.69 -5.95
C HIS A 25 1.89 7.13 -5.79
N ILE A 26 1.30 6.97 -4.60
CA ILE A 26 -0.05 7.47 -4.31
C ILE A 26 -0.10 8.98 -4.46
N GLN A 27 0.87 9.70 -3.90
CA GLN A 27 0.96 11.16 -4.02
C GLN A 27 1.09 11.59 -5.48
N ALA A 28 1.98 10.96 -6.26
CA ALA A 28 2.14 11.25 -7.69
C ALA A 28 0.85 10.98 -8.50
N MET A 29 0.09 9.92 -8.16
CA MET A 29 -1.20 9.65 -8.78
C MET A 29 -2.24 10.71 -8.43
N LEU A 30 -2.29 11.17 -7.17
CA LEU A 30 -3.19 12.25 -6.73
C LEU A 30 -2.87 13.56 -7.45
N GLU A 31 -1.60 13.92 -7.57
CA GLU A 31 -1.15 15.09 -8.33
C GLU A 31 -1.55 14.98 -9.81
N THR A 32 -1.37 13.82 -10.43
CA THR A 32 -1.78 13.58 -11.82
C THR A 32 -3.30 13.72 -11.99
N SER A 33 -4.08 13.24 -11.02
CA SER A 33 -5.54 13.36 -11.05
C SER A 33 -6.00 14.82 -10.90
N GLN A 34 -5.37 15.59 -10.01
CA GLN A 34 -5.62 17.02 -9.86
C GLN A 34 -5.25 17.79 -11.14
N ALA A 35 -4.10 17.49 -11.74
CA ALA A 35 -3.69 18.10 -13.00
C ALA A 35 -4.68 17.79 -14.14
N SER A 36 -5.21 16.56 -14.18
CA SER A 36 -6.21 16.15 -15.17
C SER A 36 -7.54 16.89 -14.97
N LEU A 37 -7.98 17.11 -13.73
CA LEU A 37 -9.16 17.91 -13.42
C LEU A 37 -8.98 19.38 -13.85
N ALA A 38 -7.79 19.94 -13.67
CA ALA A 38 -7.49 21.30 -14.11
C ALA A 38 -7.56 21.47 -15.64
N VAL A 39 -7.13 20.46 -16.40
CA VAL A 39 -7.25 20.45 -17.88
C VAL A 39 -8.70 20.46 -18.33
N VAL A 40 -9.55 19.63 -17.70
CA VAL A 40 -10.99 19.56 -18.02
C VAL A 40 -11.68 20.90 -17.72
N GLN A 41 -11.27 21.58 -16.65
CA GLN A 41 -11.81 22.89 -16.26
C GLN A 41 -11.26 24.06 -17.08
N SER A 42 -10.25 23.84 -17.93
CA SER A 42 -9.65 24.93 -18.70
C SER A 42 -10.55 25.38 -19.86
N SER A 43 -10.78 26.68 -19.95
CA SER A 43 -11.51 27.34 -21.05
C SER A 43 -10.61 27.73 -22.22
N THR A 44 -9.29 27.55 -22.07
CA THR A 44 -8.27 27.98 -23.04
C THR A 44 -7.75 26.88 -23.95
N MET A 45 -8.12 25.61 -23.72
CA MET A 45 -7.73 24.47 -24.57
C MET A 45 -8.85 24.10 -25.56
N SER A 46 -8.46 23.79 -26.79
CA SER A 46 -9.34 23.21 -27.81
C SER A 46 -9.85 21.83 -27.35
N ASP A 47 -11.04 21.43 -27.83
CA ASP A 47 -11.65 20.14 -27.47
C ASP A 47 -10.79 18.95 -27.92
N GLU A 48 -10.06 19.08 -29.03
CA GLU A 48 -9.11 18.07 -29.52
C GLU A 48 -7.89 17.93 -28.58
N ASP A 49 -7.35 19.05 -28.09
CA ASP A 49 -6.26 19.06 -27.11
C ASP A 49 -6.71 18.47 -25.76
N LYS A 50 -7.96 18.73 -25.37
CA LYS A 50 -8.57 18.11 -24.18
C LYS A 50 -8.69 16.61 -24.35
N ALA A 51 -9.15 16.13 -25.51
CA ALA A 51 -9.27 14.69 -25.78
C ALA A 51 -7.91 13.98 -25.72
N ALA A 52 -6.88 14.53 -26.35
CA ALA A 52 -5.52 13.99 -26.31
C ALA A 52 -4.94 14.00 -24.89
N ALA A 53 -5.13 15.09 -24.15
CA ALA A 53 -4.68 15.21 -22.76
C ALA A 53 -5.39 14.18 -21.86
N MET A 54 -6.71 14.03 -21.99
CA MET A 54 -7.49 13.04 -21.24
C MET A 54 -7.09 11.59 -21.56
N GLN A 55 -6.80 11.28 -22.83
CA GLN A 55 -6.32 9.95 -23.21
C GLN A 55 -4.96 9.64 -22.56
N SER A 56 -4.02 10.59 -22.61
CA SER A 56 -2.70 10.42 -21.99
C SER A 56 -2.77 10.29 -20.47
N ALA A 57 -3.66 11.05 -19.83
CA ALA A 57 -3.92 10.97 -18.39
C ALA A 57 -4.53 9.61 -18.00
N SER A 58 -5.47 9.11 -18.80
CA SER A 58 -6.12 7.81 -18.57
C SER A 58 -5.12 6.65 -18.65
N LEU A 59 -4.20 6.69 -19.63
CA LEU A 59 -3.11 5.71 -19.74
C LEU A 59 -2.16 5.77 -18.54
N LYS A 60 -1.77 6.97 -18.11
CA LYS A 60 -0.94 7.16 -16.91
C LYS A 60 -1.63 6.67 -15.64
N MET A 61 -2.92 6.94 -15.48
CA MET A 61 -3.71 6.45 -14.35
C MET A 61 -3.80 4.93 -14.36
N PHE A 62 -4.06 4.31 -15.51
CA PHE A 62 -4.12 2.85 -15.62
C PHE A 62 -2.77 2.20 -15.27
N GLY A 63 -1.67 2.74 -15.79
CA GLY A 63 -0.31 2.31 -15.42
C GLY A 63 -0.03 2.48 -13.93
N GLY A 64 -0.49 3.59 -13.33
CA GLY A 64 -0.39 3.85 -11.89
C GLY A 64 -1.16 2.84 -11.05
N VAL A 65 -2.40 2.53 -11.43
CA VAL A 65 -3.24 1.51 -10.76
C VAL A 65 -2.58 0.14 -10.85
N PHE A 66 -2.13 -0.27 -12.03
CA PHE A 66 -1.44 -1.56 -12.21
C PHE A 66 -0.20 -1.65 -11.33
N MET A 67 0.63 -0.61 -11.32
CA MET A 67 1.82 -0.54 -10.48
C MET A 67 1.48 -0.58 -8.98
N MET A 68 0.40 0.07 -8.56
CA MET A 68 -0.08 0.00 -7.18
C MET A 68 -0.52 -1.42 -6.81
N VAL A 69 -1.31 -2.07 -7.66
CA VAL A 69 -1.74 -3.46 -7.47
C VAL A 69 -0.53 -4.38 -7.37
N ALA A 70 0.47 -4.22 -8.24
CA ALA A 70 1.70 -4.99 -8.20
C ALA A 70 2.47 -4.80 -6.87
N LYS A 71 2.55 -3.57 -6.37
CA LYS A 71 3.19 -3.28 -5.07
C LYS A 71 2.43 -3.88 -3.89
N LEU A 72 1.10 -3.78 -3.89
CA LEU A 72 0.26 -4.41 -2.87
C LEU A 72 0.38 -5.93 -2.90
N PHE A 73 0.42 -6.52 -4.10
CA PHE A 73 0.63 -7.95 -4.26
C PHE A 73 2.00 -8.37 -3.76
N ALA A 74 3.06 -7.61 -4.03
CA ALA A 74 4.39 -7.86 -3.50
C ALA A 74 4.44 -7.80 -1.97
N ALA A 75 3.82 -6.79 -1.35
CA ALA A 75 3.73 -6.68 0.10
C ALA A 75 2.90 -7.82 0.72
N GLY A 76 1.78 -8.18 0.09
CA GLY A 76 0.95 -9.31 0.48
C GLY A 76 1.67 -10.65 0.36
N ALA A 77 2.40 -10.87 -0.73
CA ALA A 77 3.21 -12.07 -0.95
C ALA A 77 4.34 -12.19 0.09
N ALA A 78 5.03 -11.08 0.41
CA ALA A 78 6.04 -11.08 1.47
C ALA A 78 5.44 -11.45 2.84
N THR A 79 4.25 -10.94 3.14
CA THR A 79 3.50 -11.25 4.37
C THR A 79 3.11 -12.73 4.41
N ALA A 80 2.57 -13.25 3.31
CA ALA A 80 2.20 -14.66 3.18
C ALA A 80 3.43 -15.57 3.32
N ALA A 81 4.57 -15.20 2.75
CA ALA A 81 5.82 -15.95 2.88
C ALA A 81 6.29 -16.03 4.33
N VAL A 82 6.16 -14.95 5.10
CA VAL A 82 6.47 -14.95 6.55
C VAL A 82 5.52 -15.87 7.32
N LEU A 83 4.21 -15.76 7.08
CA LEU A 83 3.24 -16.64 7.73
C LEU A 83 3.47 -18.11 7.37
N TYR A 84 3.83 -18.40 6.12
CA TYR A 84 4.20 -19.73 5.67
C TYR A 84 5.46 -20.23 6.38
N ALA A 85 6.51 -19.42 6.47
CA ALA A 85 7.73 -19.77 7.19
C ALA A 85 7.47 -20.06 8.68
N ILE A 86 6.61 -19.26 9.33
CA ILE A 86 6.18 -19.51 10.71
C ILE A 86 5.41 -20.84 10.81
N SER A 87 4.56 -21.13 9.83
CA SER A 87 3.77 -22.37 9.82
C SER A 87 4.61 -23.65 9.72
N LEU A 88 5.83 -23.56 9.19
CA LEU A 88 6.78 -24.70 9.16
C LEU A 88 7.27 -25.08 10.57
N VAL A 89 7.26 -24.13 11.50
CA VAL A 89 7.75 -24.32 12.87
C VAL A 89 6.58 -24.47 13.85
N ARG A 90 5.51 -23.69 13.66
CA ARG A 90 4.42 -23.59 14.63
C ARG A 90 3.10 -23.11 13.99
N TRP A 91 2.01 -23.82 14.31
CA TRP A 91 0.63 -23.61 13.80
C TRP A 91 0.47 -23.84 12.29
N SER A 92 -0.73 -24.22 11.85
CA SER A 92 -1.00 -24.34 10.42
C SER A 92 -1.13 -22.97 9.76
N PHE A 93 -0.79 -22.87 8.48
CA PHE A 93 -0.96 -21.65 7.70
C PHE A 93 -2.42 -21.19 7.68
N ASN A 94 -3.36 -22.14 7.57
CA ASN A 94 -4.79 -21.85 7.57
C ASN A 94 -5.26 -21.25 8.91
N ASP A 95 -4.74 -21.73 10.04
CA ASP A 95 -5.08 -21.18 11.36
C ASP A 95 -4.54 -19.77 11.52
N LEU A 96 -3.31 -19.52 11.06
CA LEU A 96 -2.70 -18.18 11.08
C LEU A 96 -3.49 -17.20 10.20
N LEU A 97 -3.89 -17.62 9.00
CA LEU A 97 -4.74 -16.82 8.12
C LEU A 97 -6.10 -16.55 8.75
N ALA A 98 -6.81 -17.59 9.22
CA ALA A 98 -8.11 -17.47 9.84
C ALA A 98 -8.07 -16.59 11.09
N TYR A 99 -6.98 -16.63 11.85
CA TYR A 99 -6.77 -15.75 13.00
C TYR A 99 -6.49 -14.30 12.57
N SER A 100 -5.70 -14.09 11.51
CA SER A 100 -5.32 -12.76 11.03
C SER A 100 -6.52 -11.92 10.55
N ILE A 101 -7.56 -12.55 10.02
CA ILE A 101 -8.77 -11.88 9.52
C ILE A 101 -9.83 -11.66 10.61
N LYS A 102 -9.62 -12.14 11.85
CA LYS A 102 -10.55 -11.88 12.94
C LYS A 102 -10.49 -10.39 13.33
N PRO A 103 -11.62 -9.78 13.74
CA PRO A 103 -11.67 -8.36 14.06
C PRO A 103 -10.65 -7.93 15.13
N ILE A 104 -10.50 -8.72 16.19
CA ILE A 104 -9.62 -8.37 17.32
C ILE A 104 -8.13 -8.35 16.91
N PRO A 105 -7.56 -9.42 16.33
CA PRO A 105 -6.17 -9.39 15.83
C PRO A 105 -5.94 -8.30 14.78
N LEU A 106 -6.92 -8.09 13.89
CA LEU A 106 -6.82 -7.09 12.83
C LEU A 106 -6.71 -5.67 13.41
N VAL A 107 -7.58 -5.30 14.34
CA VAL A 107 -7.51 -4.00 15.04
C VAL A 107 -6.19 -3.87 15.81
N ALA A 108 -5.77 -4.92 16.52
CA ALA A 108 -4.51 -4.90 17.26
C ALA A 108 -3.31 -4.64 16.36
N VAL A 109 -3.25 -5.30 15.19
CA VAL A 109 -2.18 -5.11 14.19
C VAL A 109 -2.22 -3.71 13.61
N VAL A 110 -3.40 -3.20 13.25
CA VAL A 110 -3.55 -1.83 12.73
C VAL A 110 -3.02 -0.80 13.73
N VAL A 111 -3.46 -0.88 15.00
CA VAL A 111 -2.99 0.02 16.06
C VAL A 111 -1.48 -0.10 16.25
N PHE A 112 -0.97 -1.33 16.29
CA PHE A 112 0.46 -1.60 16.41
C PHE A 112 1.27 -0.99 15.25
N LEU A 113 0.82 -1.14 14.00
CA LEU A 113 1.51 -0.58 12.83
C LEU A 113 1.46 0.94 12.78
N ILE A 114 0.38 1.57 13.25
CA ILE A 114 0.32 3.03 13.40
C ILE A 114 1.39 3.50 14.39
N VAL A 115 1.47 2.86 15.56
CA VAL A 115 2.47 3.20 16.59
C VAL A 115 3.89 2.96 16.06
N TYR A 116 4.13 1.79 15.46
CA TYR A 116 5.42 1.43 14.85
C TYR A 116 5.84 2.46 13.79
N GLY A 117 4.92 2.82 12.88
CA GLY A 117 5.17 3.79 11.83
C GLY A 117 5.50 5.18 12.37
N LYS A 118 4.77 5.66 13.39
CA LYS A 118 5.07 6.93 14.07
C LYS A 118 6.45 6.93 14.71
N ILE A 119 6.85 5.83 15.37
CA ILE A 119 8.17 5.70 15.99
C ILE A 119 9.27 5.65 14.91
N ARG A 120 9.07 4.85 13.86
CA ARG A 120 10.05 4.64 12.79
C ARG A 120 10.34 5.91 11.99
N HIS A 121 9.30 6.69 11.68
CA HIS A 121 9.40 7.92 10.88
C HIS A 121 9.63 9.17 11.75
N GLY A 122 9.11 9.21 12.98
CA GLY A 122 9.41 10.28 13.94
C GLY A 122 10.89 10.33 14.33
N ARG A 123 11.60 9.19 14.31
CA ARG A 123 13.06 9.14 14.51
C ARG A 123 13.88 9.71 13.35
N HIS A 124 13.29 9.94 12.18
CA HIS A 124 13.96 10.53 11.02
C HIS A 124 13.78 12.05 10.92
N ALA A 125 12.85 12.65 11.67
CA ALA A 125 12.64 14.10 11.72
C ALA A 125 13.47 14.82 12.81
N GLY A 126 14.24 14.07 13.60
CA GLY A 126 15.07 14.58 14.70
C GLY A 126 16.58 14.52 14.43
N LYS A 127 16.99 14.50 13.16
CA LYS A 127 18.39 14.62 12.75
C LYS A 127 18.56 15.78 11.78
#